data_AF-A0A963EUV4-F1
#
_entry.id   AF-A0A963EUV4-F1
#
_cell.length_a   1.000
_cell.length_b   1.000
_cell.length_c   1.000
_cell.angle_alpha   90.00
_cell.angle_beta   90.00
_cell.angle_gamma   90.00
#
_symmetry.space_group_name_H-M   'P 1'
#
loop_
_entity.id
_entity.type
_entity.pdbx_description
1 polymer ?
#
loop_
_entity_poly.entity_id
_entity_poly.type
_entity_poly.pdbx_seq_one_letter_code
_entity_poly.pdbx_strand_id
1 'polypeptide(L)'
;MTQVDFYVLSEVAQGDRYTLACRLAEKAWQQGRRIYVHTGSDAESREMDKLLWTFRQGSFLPHGLVHDADPALTPILIGNSENSGDEHDVLINLAAEVPT
;
A
#
# COMPACT_ATOMS: atom_id res chain seq x y z
N MET A 1 -9.62 -6.72 -17.79
CA MET A 1 -9.09 -5.44 -18.30
C MET A 1 -8.56 -4.68 -17.11
N THR A 2 -7.34 -4.16 -17.17
CA THR A 2 -6.72 -3.42 -16.06
C THR A 2 -7.33 -2.03 -15.95
N GLN A 3 -7.70 -1.61 -14.73
CA GLN A 3 -8.18 -0.25 -14.44
C GLN A 3 -7.09 0.49 -13.67
N VAL A 4 -6.86 1.76 -14.04
CA VAL A 4 -5.87 2.63 -13.39
C VAL A 4 -6.55 3.94 -13.01
N ASP A 5 -6.55 4.25 -11.72
CA ASP A 5 -7.14 5.48 -11.17
C ASP A 5 -6.03 6.38 -10.61
N PHE A 6 -6.07 7.68 -10.92
CA PHE A 6 -5.16 8.68 -10.37
C PHE A 6 -5.90 9.55 -9.35
N TYR A 7 -5.35 9.64 -8.15
CA TYR A 7 -5.90 10.48 -7.09
C TYR A 7 -5.16 11.82 -7.04
N VAL A 8 -5.87 12.91 -7.36
CA VAL A 8 -5.34 14.27 -7.27
C VAL A 8 -5.68 14.85 -5.89
N LEU A 9 -4.65 15.14 -5.09
CA LEU A 9 -4.80 15.75 -3.78
C LEU A 9 -4.75 17.29 -3.89
N SER A 10 -5.57 17.99 -3.11
CA SER A 10 -5.55 19.45 -3.08
C SER A 10 -4.30 19.98 -2.36
N GLU A 11 -3.83 21.18 -2.72
CA GLU A 11 -2.63 21.80 -2.09
C GLU A 11 -2.78 22.00 -0.58
N VAL A 12 -4.01 22.18 -0.09
CA VAL A 12 -4.30 22.30 1.36
C VAL A 12 -4.18 20.95 2.08
N ALA A 13 -4.20 19.85 1.32
CA ALA A 13 -3.93 18.48 1.79
C ALA A 13 -2.48 18.05 1.52
N GLN A 14 -1.56 19.01 1.29
CA GLN A 14 -0.12 18.75 1.29
C GLN A 14 0.22 17.99 2.56
N GLY A 15 0.50 16.69 2.41
CA GLY A 15 0.86 15.85 3.54
C GLY A 15 0.12 14.53 3.66
N ASP A 16 -0.79 14.10 2.76
CA ASP A 16 -1.36 12.77 3.03
C ASP A 16 -1.71 11.81 1.90
N ARG A 17 -0.81 11.72 0.91
CA ARG A 17 -0.79 10.56 0.01
C ARG A 17 -0.68 9.23 0.76
N TYR A 18 0.00 9.21 1.91
CA TYR A 18 0.17 8.03 2.74
C TYR A 18 -1.13 7.64 3.48
N THR A 19 -1.83 8.57 4.13
CA THR A 19 -3.16 8.26 4.70
C THR A 19 -4.18 7.94 3.61
N LEU A 20 -4.11 8.58 2.45
CA LEU A 20 -4.95 8.15 1.33
C LEU A 20 -4.63 6.69 0.97
N ALA A 21 -3.36 6.32 0.85
CA ALA A 21 -2.95 4.93 0.64
C ALA A 21 -3.48 4.00 1.74
N CYS A 22 -3.45 4.39 3.01
CA CYS A 22 -4.06 3.62 4.10
C CYS A 22 -5.56 3.40 3.88
N ARG A 23 -6.30 4.45 3.51
CA ARG A 23 -7.74 4.37 3.23
C ARG A 23 -8.05 3.49 2.01
N LEU A 24 -7.20 3.54 0.98
CA LEU A 24 -7.33 2.71 -0.22
C LEU A 24 -7.04 1.24 0.10
N ALA A 25 -5.97 0.97 0.86
CA ALA A 25 -5.62 -0.37 1.31
C ALA A 25 -6.74 -0.96 2.19
N GLU A 26 -7.27 -0.18 3.13
CA GLU A 26 -8.40 -0.59 3.97
C GLU A 26 -9.64 -0.94 3.16
N LYS A 27 -10.01 -0.06 2.21
CA LYS A 27 -11.17 -0.30 1.34
C LYS A 27 -11.00 -1.55 0.49
N ALA A 28 -9.82 -1.75 -0.12
CA ALA A 28 -9.54 -2.92 -0.95
C ALA A 28 -9.51 -4.21 -0.11
N TRP A 29 -8.90 -4.17 1.07
CA TRP A 29 -8.85 -5.31 1.98
C TRP A 29 -10.24 -5.73 2.48
N GLN A 30 -11.09 -4.76 2.82
CA GLN A 30 -12.50 -5.02 3.17
C GLN A 30 -13.31 -5.64 2.02
N GLN A 31 -12.85 -5.50 0.77
CA GLN A 31 -13.41 -6.16 -0.40
C GLN A 31 -12.81 -7.56 -0.66
N GLY A 32 -11.98 -8.07 0.25
CA GLY A 32 -11.32 -9.37 0.14
C GLY A 32 -10.16 -9.39 -0.86
N ARG A 33 -9.66 -8.22 -1.28
CA ARG A 33 -8.56 -8.11 -2.25
C ARG A 33 -7.21 -8.21 -1.58
N ARG A 34 -6.22 -8.73 -2.30
CA ARG A 34 -4.81 -8.69 -1.95
C ARG A 34 -4.16 -7.43 -2.51
N ILE A 35 -3.39 -6.72 -1.70
CA ILE A 35 -2.85 -5.39 -2.03
C ILE A 35 -1.33 -5.38 -1.94
N TYR A 36 -0.68 -4.84 -2.97
CA TYR A 36 0.72 -4.44 -2.90
C TYR A 36 0.81 -2.92 -2.81
N VAL A 37 1.51 -2.43 -1.79
CA VAL A 37 1.85 -1.01 -1.66
C VAL A 37 3.30 -0.85 -2.11
N HIS A 38 3.48 -0.32 -3.32
CA HIS A 38 4.79 -0.04 -3.88
C HIS A 38 5.27 1.35 -3.45
N THR A 39 6.45 1.42 -2.86
CA THR A 39 7.07 2.64 -2.32
C THR A 39 8.42 2.90 -3.00
N GLY A 40 8.94 4.12 -2.90
CA GLY A 40 10.18 4.49 -3.57
C GLY A 40 11.46 4.10 -2.83
N SER A 41 11.37 3.64 -1.57
CA SER A 41 12.54 3.23 -0.77
C SER A 41 12.17 2.38 0.45
N ASP A 42 13.16 1.70 1.05
CA ASP A 42 12.99 0.97 2.31
C ASP A 42 12.50 1.88 3.45
N ALA A 43 12.94 3.14 3.45
CA ALA A 43 12.53 4.12 4.44
C ALA A 43 11.03 4.45 4.29
N GLU A 44 10.57 4.64 3.07
CA GLU A 44 9.13 4.84 2.78
C GLU A 44 8.31 3.58 3.08
N SER A 45 8.83 2.38 2.78
CA SER A 45 8.18 1.10 3.12
C SER A 45 7.95 0.98 4.63
N ARG A 46 8.98 1.25 5.45
CA ARG A 46 8.89 1.20 6.92
C ARG A 46 7.97 2.27 7.49
N GLU A 47 7.89 3.43 6.85
CA GLU A 47 6.95 4.48 7.27
C GLU A 47 5.51 4.07 6.97
N MET A 48 5.26 3.52 5.78
CA MET A 48 3.95 2.99 5.39
C MET A 48 3.49 1.86 6.34
N ASP A 49 4.38 0.94 6.70
CA ASP A 49 4.12 -0.14 7.68
C ASP A 49 3.61 0.43 9.03
N LYS A 50 4.32 1.41 9.59
CA LYS A 50 3.87 2.10 10.82
C LYS A 50 2.52 2.81 10.64
N LEU A 51 2.32 3.47 9.50
CA LEU A 51 1.11 4.23 9.23
C LEU A 51 -0.11 3.31 9.10
N LEU A 52 0.00 2.14 8.47
CA LEU A 52 -1.12 1.19 8.38
C LEU A 52 -1.58 0.69 9.75
N TRP A 53 -0.70 0.64 10.76
CA TRP A 53 -1.09 0.35 12.14
C TRP A 53 -1.76 1.53 12.87
N THR A 54 -1.44 2.77 12.50
CA THR A 54 -1.71 3.95 13.34
C THR A 54 -2.64 4.99 12.72
N PHE A 55 -2.91 4.93 11.41
CA PHE A 55 -3.68 5.96 10.68
C PHE A 55 -5.11 6.14 11.20
N ARG A 56 -5.71 5.09 11.79
CA ARG A 56 -7.08 5.13 12.33
C ARG A 56 -7.20 4.25 13.56
N GLN A 57 -7.61 4.85 14.67
CA GLN A 57 -7.88 4.13 15.91
C GLN A 57 -8.95 3.05 15.67
N GLY A 58 -8.65 1.81 16.12
CA GLY A 58 -9.55 0.66 15.95
C GLY A 58 -9.57 0.04 14.56
N SER A 59 -8.74 0.52 13.62
CA SER A 59 -8.46 -0.22 12.38
C SER A 59 -7.42 -1.32 12.65
N PHE A 60 -7.59 -2.45 11.98
CA PHE A 60 -6.60 -3.52 11.93
C PHE A 60 -6.45 -3.93 10.47
N LEU A 61 -5.29 -3.64 9.89
CA LEU A 61 -4.94 -4.02 8.53
C LEU A 61 -3.83 -5.05 8.61
N PRO A 62 -4.08 -6.35 8.34
CA PRO A 62 -3.02 -7.36 8.36
C PRO A 62 -2.05 -7.11 7.20
N HIS A 63 -0.86 -6.60 7.53
CA HIS A 63 0.17 -6.23 6.56
C HIS A 63 1.57 -6.61 7.03
N GLY A 64 2.53 -6.54 6.11
CA GLY A 64 3.95 -6.69 6.42
C GLY A 64 4.85 -6.32 5.24
N LEU A 65 6.13 -6.18 5.53
CA LEU A 65 7.17 -5.93 4.51
C LEU A 65 7.41 -7.20 3.69
N VAL A 66 7.63 -7.04 2.37
CA VAL A 66 7.85 -8.18 1.43
C VAL A 66 8.92 -9.17 1.89
N HIS A 67 9.95 -8.72 2.63
CA HIS A 67 11.05 -9.58 3.10
C HIS A 67 10.85 -10.14 4.52
N ASP A 68 9.85 -9.66 5.26
CA ASP A 68 9.62 -10.01 6.66
C ASP A 68 8.31 -10.78 6.89
N ALA A 69 7.49 -10.94 5.84
CA ALA A 69 6.16 -11.51 5.92
C ALA A 69 5.97 -12.68 4.94
N ASP A 70 5.17 -13.66 5.32
CA ASP A 70 4.72 -14.72 4.42
C ASP A 70 3.64 -14.17 3.47
N PRO A 71 3.90 -14.08 2.15
CA PRO A 71 2.92 -13.59 1.19
C PRO A 71 1.60 -14.36 1.24
N ALA A 72 1.63 -15.68 1.49
CA ALA A 72 0.41 -16.48 1.52
C ALA A 72 -0.54 -16.06 2.66
N LEU A 73 0.02 -15.63 3.79
CA LEU A 73 -0.74 -15.27 5.00
C LEU A 73 -0.97 -13.76 5.14
N THR A 74 -0.29 -12.95 4.33
CA THR A 74 -0.27 -11.49 4.48
C THR A 74 -0.97 -10.85 3.28
N PRO A 75 -2.22 -10.38 3.43
CA PRO A 75 -3.00 -9.87 2.30
C PRO A 75 -2.58 -8.47 1.84
N ILE A 76 -1.81 -7.74 2.65
CA ILE A 76 -1.27 -6.42 2.30
C ILE A 76 0.26 -6.47 2.43
N LEU A 77 0.96 -6.47 1.30
CA LEU A 77 2.43 -6.40 1.28
C LEU A 77 2.90 -4.99 0.97
N ILE A 78 4.02 -4.60 1.58
CA ILE A 78 4.67 -3.31 1.37
C ILE A 78 6.09 -3.55 0.93
N GLY A 79 6.52 -2.86 -0.13
CA GLY A 79 7.88 -2.97 -0.61
C GLY A 79 8.24 -1.88 -1.60
N ASN A 80 9.47 -1.94 -2.08
CA ASN A 80 10.05 -1.06 -3.08
C ASN A 80 10.71 -1.84 -4.23
N SER A 81 10.68 -3.18 -4.18
CA SER A 81 11.06 -4.03 -5.31
C SER A 81 9.93 -4.10 -6.32
N GLU A 82 10.30 -4.22 -7.60
CA GLU A 82 9.35 -4.53 -8.67
C GLU A 82 8.78 -5.95 -8.51
N ASN A 83 9.55 -6.84 -7.89
CA ASN A 83 9.12 -8.20 -7.62
C ASN A 83 8.35 -8.25 -6.29
N SER A 84 7.04 -7.99 -6.36
CA SER A 84 6.11 -8.07 -5.23
C SER A 84 5.58 -9.48 -4.95
N GLY A 85 5.91 -10.45 -5.81
CA GLY A 85 5.25 -11.75 -5.86
C GLY A 85 3.94 -11.68 -6.65
N ASP A 86 3.63 -12.74 -7.40
CA ASP A 86 2.66 -12.72 -8.50
C ASP A 86 1.18 -12.60 -8.10
N GLU A 87 0.83 -12.50 -6.81
CA GLU A 87 -0.57 -12.64 -6.35
C GLU A 87 -1.13 -11.41 -5.62
N HIS A 88 -1.37 -10.33 -6.36
CA HIS A 88 -2.00 -9.11 -5.87
C HIS A 88 -3.12 -8.64 -6.81
N ASP A 89 -4.29 -8.32 -6.26
CA ASP A 89 -5.43 -7.81 -7.03
C ASP A 89 -5.36 -6.29 -7.23
N VAL A 90 -4.66 -5.59 -6.34
CA VAL A 90 -4.56 -4.12 -6.31
C VAL A 90 -3.12 -3.70 -6.08
N LEU A 91 -2.65 -2.76 -6.92
CA LEU A 91 -1.39 -2.05 -6.75
C LEU A 91 -1.67 -0.62 -6.30
N ILE A 92 -1.12 -0.23 -5.15
CA ILE A 92 -1.06 1.17 -4.71
C ILE A 92 0.36 1.66 -4.94
N ASN A 93 0.56 2.42 -6.01
CA ASN A 93 1.87 2.99 -6.33
C ASN A 93 2.07 4.35 -5.63
N LEU A 94 3.06 4.41 -4.73
CA LEU A 94 3.56 5.60 -4.08
C LEU A 94 4.95 6.02 -4.60
N ALA A 95 5.59 5.23 -5.47
CA ALA A 95 6.82 5.63 -6.11
C ALA A 95 6.56 6.71 -7.16
N ALA A 96 7.61 7.50 -7.46
CA ALA A 96 7.53 8.52 -8.51
C ALA A 96 7.51 7.90 -9.93
N GLU A 97 8.02 6.68 -10.04
CA GLU A 97 8.14 5.96 -11.30
C GLU A 97 6.91 5.08 -11.55
N VAL A 98 6.69 4.77 -12.84
CA VAL A 98 5.68 3.78 -13.23
C VAL A 98 6.28 2.40 -12.97
N PRO A 99 5.66 1.55 -12.13
CA PRO A 99 6.13 0.20 -11.90
C PRO A 99 6.09 -0.60 -13.20
N THR A 100 7.17 -1.33 -13.50
CA THR A 100 7.31 -2.10 -14.74
C THR A 100 6.80 -3.53 -14.66
#